data_AF-A0A9N7TS28-F1
#
_entry.id   AF-A0A9N7TS28-F1
#
_cell.length_a   1.000
_cell.length_b   1.000
_cell.length_c   1.000
_cell.angle_alpha   90.00
_cell.angle_beta   90.00
_cell.angle_gamma   90.00
#
_symmetry.space_group_name_H-M   'P 1'
#
loop_
_entity.id
_entity.type
_entity.pdbx_description
1 polymer ?
#
loop_
_entity_poly.entity_id
_entity_poly.type
_entity_poly.pdbx_seq_one_letter_code
_entity_poly.pdbx_strand_id
1 'polypeptide(L)'
;MTIALELCDRINVYGMVAPDFCREPQHQSVPYHYYEPRGPDECAMYISHERGRRGSHHRFITEKRVFASWARTFDMHFYQPDWTPPPLPANRTLQGGATGAPLLPQKT
;
A
#
# COMPACT_ATOMS: atom_id res chain seq x y z
N MET A 1 6.39 8.78 7.89
CA MET A 1 6.92 7.49 7.38
C MET A 1 8.28 7.65 6.71
N THR A 2 8.52 8.69 5.90
CA THR A 2 9.81 8.92 5.23
C THR A 2 11.02 8.93 6.16
N ILE A 3 10.94 9.59 7.31
CA ILE A 3 12.06 9.62 8.27
C ILE A 3 12.49 8.20 8.71
N ALA A 4 11.54 7.29 8.90
CA ALA A 4 11.86 5.91 9.29
C ALA A 4 12.53 5.13 8.14
N LEU A 5 12.23 5.45 6.87
CA LEU A 5 12.91 4.86 5.72
C LEU A 5 14.39 5.23 5.66
N GLU A 6 14.76 6.41 6.14
CA GLU A 6 16.14 6.89 6.13
C GLU A 6 16.97 6.40 7.33
N LEU A 7 16.31 6.00 8.42
CA LEU A 7 16.96 5.72 9.70
C LEU A 7 16.90 4.25 10.13
N CYS A 8 16.04 3.43 9.52
CA CYS A 8 15.77 2.08 9.99
C CYS A 8 15.85 1.06 8.86
N ASP A 9 16.49 -0.08 9.13
CA ASP A 9 16.54 -1.21 8.19
C ASP A 9 15.18 -1.93 8.09
N ARG A 10 14.38 -1.87 9.17
CA ARG A 10 13.03 -2.45 9.26
C ARG A 10 12.08 -1.50 9.94
N ILE A 11 10.85 -1.43 9.43
CA ILE A 11 9.79 -0.56 9.94
C ILE A 11 8.56 -1.40 10.31
N ASN A 12 8.11 -1.28 11.56
CA ASN A 12 6.87 -1.91 12.02
C ASN A 12 5.86 -0.80 12.33
N VAL A 13 4.72 -0.82 11.66
CA VAL A 13 3.66 0.20 11.73
C VAL A 13 2.46 -0.37 12.47
N TYR A 14 1.96 0.34 13.47
CA TYR A 14 0.83 -0.07 14.29
C TYR A 14 -0.34 0.89 14.13
N GLY A 15 -1.57 0.38 14.20
CA GLY A 15 -2.78 1.22 14.19
C GLY A 15 -3.03 1.91 12.85
N MET A 16 -2.62 1.28 11.75
CA MET A 16 -2.82 1.80 10.41
C MET A 16 -3.60 0.77 9.59
N VAL A 17 -4.83 1.11 9.20
CA VAL A 17 -5.62 0.30 8.27
C VAL A 17 -5.11 0.43 6.82
N ALA A 18 -5.37 -0.59 5.99
CA ALA A 18 -5.07 -0.60 4.56
C ALA A 18 -5.76 0.57 3.81
N PRO A 19 -5.23 1.04 2.67
CA PRO A 19 -5.80 2.18 1.95
C PRO A 19 -7.24 1.98 1.47
N ASP A 20 -7.64 0.74 1.21
CA ASP A 20 -8.98 0.42 0.70
C ASP A 20 -9.95 -0.06 1.81
N PHE A 21 -9.50 -0.13 3.06
CA PHE A 21 -10.30 -0.60 4.21
C PHE A 21 -11.67 0.09 4.29
N CYS A 22 -11.70 1.43 4.21
CA CYS A 22 -12.95 2.20 4.28
C CYS A 22 -13.86 2.09 3.05
N ARG A 23 -13.44 1.36 2.01
CA ARG A 23 -14.26 1.03 0.84
C ARG A 23 -14.87 -0.37 0.94
N GLU A 24 -14.38 -1.19 1.86
CA GLU A 24 -14.88 -2.55 2.05
C GLU A 24 -16.29 -2.52 2.65
N PRO A 25 -17.25 -3.31 2.13
CA PRO A 25 -18.65 -3.27 2.60
C PRO A 25 -18.84 -3.64 4.08
N GLN A 26 -17.89 -4.37 4.67
CA GLN A 26 -18.00 -4.97 6.01
C GLN A 26 -16.89 -4.51 6.96
N HIS A 27 -16.30 -3.33 6.72
CA HIS A 27 -15.29 -2.79 7.64
C HIS A 27 -15.91 -2.50 9.02
N GLN A 28 -15.13 -2.71 10.07
CA GLN A 28 -15.54 -2.39 11.42
C GLN A 28 -15.48 -0.87 11.63
N SER A 29 -16.59 -0.27 12.09
CA SER A 29 -16.58 1.12 12.55
C SER A 29 -15.88 1.18 13.92
N VAL A 30 -14.87 2.04 14.00
CA VAL A 30 -14.05 2.25 15.21
C VAL A 30 -13.77 3.75 15.40
N PRO A 31 -13.48 4.19 16.63
CA PRO A 31 -13.07 5.58 16.87
C PRO A 31 -11.77 5.92 16.13
N TYR A 32 -11.68 7.15 15.61
CA TYR A 32 -10.53 7.64 14.87
C TYR A 32 -9.21 7.63 15.67
N HIS A 33 -9.30 7.89 16.97
CA HIS A 33 -8.17 7.81 17.89
C HIS A 33 -8.43 6.74 18.96
N TYR A 34 -7.43 5.89 19.21
CA TYR A 34 -7.55 4.81 20.20
C TYR A 34 -7.76 5.31 21.64
N TYR A 35 -7.27 6.50 21.97
CA TYR A 35 -7.41 7.12 23.29
C TYR A 35 -8.71 7.93 23.43
N GLU A 36 -9.51 8.03 22.36
CA GLU A 36 -10.73 8.82 22.32
C GLU A 36 -11.92 7.93 21.92
N PRO A 37 -12.41 7.05 22.82
CA PRO A 37 -13.43 6.05 22.47
C PRO A 37 -14.80 6.65 22.12
N ARG A 38 -15.03 7.93 22.43
CA ARG A 38 -16.23 8.70 22.05
C ARG A 38 -15.97 9.67 20.89
N GLY A 39 -14.81 9.54 20.24
CA GLY A 39 -14.40 10.37 19.12
C GLY A 39 -15.17 10.05 17.83
N PRO A 40 -14.85 10.77 16.73
CA PRO A 40 -15.48 10.53 15.44
C PRO A 40 -15.09 9.16 14.87
N ASP A 41 -15.91 8.64 13.95
CA ASP A 41 -15.62 7.40 13.21
C ASP A 41 -14.36 7.56 12.35
N GLU A 42 -13.50 6.55 12.40
CA GLU A 42 -12.21 6.53 11.70
C GLU A 42 -12.36 6.75 10.19
N CYS A 43 -13.25 6.00 9.55
CA CYS A 43 -13.44 6.07 8.11
C CYS A 43 -14.12 7.38 7.67
N ALA A 44 -15.07 7.90 8.45
CA ALA A 44 -15.66 9.20 8.22
C ALA A 44 -14.60 10.32 8.26
N MET A 45 -13.66 10.26 9.20
CA MET A 45 -12.53 11.19 9.28
C MET A 45 -11.60 11.09 8.07
N TYR A 46 -11.19 9.88 7.70
CA TYR A 46 -10.34 9.68 6.51
C TYR A 46 -11.00 10.17 5.23
N ILE A 47 -12.27 9.85 5.00
CA ILE A 47 -12.99 10.21 3.78
C ILE A 47 -13.23 11.72 3.69
N SER A 48 -13.60 12.36 4.80
CA SER A 48 -13.83 13.81 4.83
C SER A 48 -12.56 14.60 4.51
N HIS A 49 -11.42 14.21 5.12
CA HIS A 49 -10.12 14.81 4.85
C HIS A 49 -9.66 14.52 3.41
N GLU A 50 -9.80 13.29 2.92
CA GLU A 50 -9.42 12.94 1.56
C GLU A 50 -10.22 13.74 0.51
N ARG A 51 -11.50 14.05 0.75
CA ARG A 51 -12.35 14.81 -0.18
C ARG A 51 -12.20 16.34 -0.05
N GLY A 52 -11.71 16.84 1.09
CA GLY A 52 -11.61 18.28 1.34
C GLY A 52 -10.72 18.99 0.32
N ARG A 53 -11.24 20.01 -0.37
CA ARG A 53 -10.51 20.70 -1.45
C ARG A 53 -9.56 21.81 -0.97
N ARG A 54 -9.82 22.37 0.21
CA ARG A 54 -9.08 23.49 0.83
C ARG A 54 -8.97 23.24 2.33
N GLY A 55 -7.83 23.59 2.92
CA GLY A 55 -7.50 23.35 4.33
C GLY A 55 -6.12 22.71 4.51
N SER A 56 -5.57 22.80 5.71
CA SER A 56 -4.37 22.06 6.13
C SER A 56 -4.82 20.73 6.73
N HIS A 57 -5.09 19.76 5.87
CA HIS A 57 -5.47 18.42 6.29
C HIS A 57 -4.77 17.38 5.43
N HIS A 58 -4.44 16.26 6.07
CA HIS A 58 -3.77 15.12 5.45
C HIS A 58 -4.62 14.50 4.34
N ARG A 59 -3.93 13.83 3.41
CA ARG A 59 -4.56 12.96 2.42
C ARG A 59 -4.37 11.52 2.86
N PHE A 60 -5.02 11.14 3.96
CA PHE A 60 -4.76 9.85 4.63
C PHE A 60 -4.86 8.65 3.70
N ILE A 61 -5.85 8.62 2.80
CA ILE A 61 -6.03 7.49 1.88
C ILE A 61 -4.92 7.49 0.83
N THR A 62 -4.56 8.67 0.30
CA THR A 62 -3.45 8.79 -0.66
C THR A 62 -2.09 8.46 -0.02
N GLU A 63 -1.82 8.96 1.17
CA GLU A 63 -0.60 8.67 1.94
C GLU A 63 -0.45 7.17 2.22
N LYS A 64 -1.53 6.50 2.64
CA LYS A 64 -1.53 5.04 2.85
C LYS A 64 -1.27 4.25 1.57
N ARG A 65 -1.69 4.73 0.40
CA ARG A 65 -1.33 4.12 -0.90
C ARG A 65 0.17 4.24 -1.20
N VAL A 66 0.77 5.37 -0.85
CA VAL A 66 2.23 5.55 -0.95
C VAL A 66 2.94 4.57 -0.01
N PHE A 67 2.48 4.43 1.24
CA PHE A 67 3.08 3.49 2.19
C PHE A 67 2.92 2.04 1.75
N ALA A 68 1.75 1.66 1.22
CA ALA A 68 1.53 0.34 0.63
C ALA A 68 2.47 0.09 -0.56
N SER A 69 2.76 1.10 -1.38
CA SER A 69 3.73 0.99 -2.46
C SER A 69 5.16 0.81 -1.93
N TRP A 70 5.56 1.56 -0.91
CA TRP A 70 6.87 1.46 -0.28
C TRP A 70 7.09 0.10 0.39
N ALA A 71 6.07 -0.45 1.05
CA ALA A 71 6.12 -1.77 1.66
C ALA A 71 6.29 -2.94 0.66
N ARG A 72 6.23 -2.69 -0.65
CA ARG A 72 6.61 -3.66 -1.68
C ARG A 72 8.12 -3.69 -1.96
N THR A 73 8.86 -2.70 -1.47
CA THR A 73 10.29 -2.51 -1.75
C THR A 73 11.12 -2.49 -0.48
N PHE A 74 10.60 -1.89 0.59
CA PHE A 74 11.26 -1.78 1.89
C PHE A 74 10.67 -2.79 2.89
N ASP A 75 11.45 -3.17 3.90
CA ASP A 75 11.02 -4.09 4.97
C ASP A 75 10.06 -3.38 5.95
N MET A 76 8.82 -3.21 5.50
CA MET A 76 7.76 -2.51 6.22
C MET A 76 6.58 -3.45 6.48
N HIS A 77 6.21 -3.60 7.75
CA HIS A 77 5.11 -4.45 8.18
C HIS A 77 4.04 -3.66 8.93
N PHE A 78 2.78 -4.07 8.78
CA PHE A 78 1.62 -3.42 9.40
C PHE A 78 0.91 -4.36 10.36
N TYR A 79 0.56 -3.84 11.53
CA TYR A 79 -0.05 -4.61 12.61
C TYR A 79 -1.23 -3.88 13.25
N GLN A 80 -2.19 -4.67 13.75
CA GLN A 80 -3.43 -4.21 14.42
C GLN A 80 -4.15 -3.07 13.65
N PRO A 81 -4.71 -3.35 12.46
CA PRO A 81 -4.86 -4.68 11.85
C PRO A 81 -3.65 -5.12 11.01
N ASP A 82 -3.49 -6.44 10.86
CA ASP A 82 -2.51 -7.00 9.92
C ASP A 82 -2.98 -6.81 8.49
N TRP A 83 -2.11 -6.27 7.64
CA TRP A 83 -2.32 -6.25 6.19
C TRP A 83 -0.99 -6.17 5.45
N THR A 84 -1.01 -6.61 4.20
CA THR A 84 0.15 -6.64 3.31
C THR A 84 -0.24 -6.07 1.94
N PRO A 85 0.59 -5.21 1.33
CA PRO A 85 0.31 -4.73 -0.01
C PRO A 85 0.34 -5.88 -1.02
N PRO A 86 -0.44 -5.81 -2.12
CA PRO A 86 -0.35 -6.78 -3.19
C PRO A 86 1.09 -6.84 -3.75
N PRO A 87 1.58 -8.02 -4.20
CA PRO A 87 2.89 -8.15 -4.79
C PRO A 87 3.02 -7.28 -6.05
N LEU A 88 4.25 -6.88 -6.39
CA LEU A 88 4.52 -6.17 -7.64
C LEU A 88 4.12 -7.05 -8.84
N PRO A 89 3.55 -6.47 -9.91
CA PRO A 89 3.28 -7.23 -11.12
C PRO A 89 4.59 -7.82 -11.67
N ALA A 90 4.54 -9.09 -12.09
CA ALA A 90 5.71 -9.75 -12.67
C ALA A 90 6.21 -8.98 -13.91
N ASN A 91 7.51 -8.73 -14.00
CA ASN A 91 8.15 -8.16 -15.19
C ASN A 91 8.05 -9.16 -16.36
N ARG A 92 6.96 -9.08 -17.14
CA ARG A 92 6.76 -9.90 -18.35
C ARG A 92 7.65 -9.48 -19.53
N THR A 93 8.49 -8.47 -19.37
CA THR A 93 9.38 -7.95 -20.42
C THR A 93 10.60 -8.82 -20.74
N LEU A 94 10.92 -9.84 -19.93
CA LEU A 94 12.09 -10.71 -20.15
C LEU A 94 11.80 -12.04 -20.88
N GLN A 95 10.54 -12.36 -21.22
CA GLN A 95 10.19 -13.65 -21.85
C GLN A 95 10.11 -13.64 -23.39
N GLY A 96 10.46 -12.53 -24.05
CA GLY A 96 10.31 -12.37 -25.51
C GLY A 96 11.55 -12.66 -26.38
N GLY A 97 12.63 -13.22 -25.85
CA GLY A 97 13.95 -13.18 -26.51
C GLY A 97 14.71 -14.49 -26.66
N ALA A 98 14.06 -15.64 -26.82
CA ALA A 98 14.77 -16.91 -27.05
C ALA A 98 13.96 -17.95 -27.84
N THR A 99 13.56 -17.66 -29.08
CA THR A 99 13.19 -18.71 -30.04
C THR A 99 13.62 -18.31 -31.44
N GLY A 100 14.57 -19.05 -32.01
CA GLY A 100 14.84 -19.04 -33.45
C GLY A 100 16.32 -19.00 -33.85
N ALA A 101 17.09 -20.04 -33.55
CA ALA A 101 18.30 -20.33 -34.33
C ALA A 101 17.85 -20.99 -35.66
N PRO A 102 18.28 -20.54 -36.85
CA PRO A 102 17.91 -21.18 -38.11
C PRO A 102 18.72 -22.46 -38.31
N LEU A 103 18.02 -23.57 -38.62
CA LEU A 103 18.62 -24.81 -39.10
C LEU A 103 19.13 -24.62 -40.54
N LEU A 104 20.43 -24.79 -40.75
CA LEU A 104 21.05 -24.88 -42.08
C LEU A 104 20.67 -26.22 -42.75
N PRO A 105 20.27 -26.25 -44.03
CA PRO A 105 19.99 -27.49 -44.73
C PRO A 105 21.29 -28.20 -45.19
N GLN A 106 21.41 -29.49 -44.88
CA GLN A 106 22.43 -30.37 -45.49
C GLN A 106 22.06 -30.65 -46.95
N LYS A 107 23.05 -30.51 -47.82
CA LYS A 107 22.97 -30.78 -49.27
C LYS A 107 23.47 -32.21 -49.51
N THR A 108 22.64 -33.06 -50.09
CA THR A 108 23.05 -34.32 -50.74
C THR A 108 23.63 -34.04 -52.12
#